data_AF-A0A3M1H0T6-F1
#
_entry.id   AF-A0A3M1H0T6-F1
#
_cell.length_a   1.000
_cell.length_b   1.000
_cell.length_c   1.000
_cell.angle_alpha   90.00
_cell.angle_beta   90.00
_cell.angle_gamma   90.00
#
_symmetry.space_group_name_H-M   'P 1'
#
loop_
_entity.id
_entity.type
_entity.pdbx_description
1 polymer ?
#
loop_
_entity_poly.entity_id
_entity_poly.type
_entity_poly.pdbx_seq_one_letter_code
_entity_poly.pdbx_strand_id
1 'polypeptide(L)'
;HKPVEYAMGEATHRAVAAPLALLALLPPEERPDEILLLCTPEAKAANTDLVPAFGDYAPTEVVEVFTDPGEQGIRAFLAGVADRIPDGAELTLDLTHGFRHLSFLLYTTLLYLTALREVRIRAAYYAYGAPGEVSPFYDLRPLLELPLWFHALRTFAETGNAAAIARRLESQPEFKAGLQLASDLRRISQAYLSALPLEYGYRSRRFLEQQQASLRRVLRRHGLPLADELAAFLTEPLERFALPAGAVDTSENWKAAVVCDEAELDRQARLIDDLFDRGHTASAIRLLNEWIVSWAALQTGESDRWLDFRGVRRRAARQLDHLAGLATARGGPFTVELDEQQQRLATLWARVCEMRNTYAHHGMQGKDTLERHRLIRRIRDLWHRWREQERPS
;
A
#
# COMPACT_ATOMS: atom_id res chain seq x y z
N HIS A 1 7.82 37.91 -26.80
CA HIS A 1 8.29 36.61 -27.33
C HIS A 1 7.79 36.42 -28.77
N LYS A 2 8.55 35.71 -29.64
CA LYS A 2 8.06 35.36 -30.98
C LYS A 2 6.98 34.26 -30.84
N PRO A 3 5.87 34.32 -31.59
CA PRO A 3 4.84 33.28 -31.52
C PRO A 3 5.38 31.92 -31.96
N VAL A 4 5.08 30.90 -31.17
CA VAL A 4 5.37 29.48 -31.44
C VAL A 4 4.07 28.75 -31.73
N GLU A 5 4.10 27.75 -32.59
CA GLU A 5 2.97 26.86 -32.83
C GLU A 5 3.04 25.68 -31.85
N TYR A 6 2.02 25.53 -31.02
CA TYR A 6 1.89 24.47 -30.03
C TYR A 6 0.88 23.43 -30.48
N ALA A 7 1.03 22.18 -30.05
CA ALA A 7 0.09 21.11 -30.36
C ALA A 7 -0.37 20.32 -29.13
N MET A 8 -1.63 19.90 -29.14
CA MET A 8 -2.20 18.94 -28.19
C MET A 8 -3.06 17.94 -28.97
N GLY A 9 -2.60 16.69 -29.05
CA GLY A 9 -3.19 15.72 -29.97
C GLY A 9 -3.06 16.18 -31.42
N GLU A 10 -4.19 16.26 -32.14
CA GLU A 10 -4.23 16.74 -33.53
C GLU A 10 -4.46 18.26 -33.65
N ALA A 11 -4.82 18.94 -32.55
CA ALA A 11 -5.09 20.36 -32.55
C ALA A 11 -3.81 21.19 -32.39
N THR A 12 -3.71 22.29 -33.14
CA THR A 12 -2.61 23.25 -33.01
C THR A 12 -3.11 24.65 -32.69
N HIS A 13 -2.30 25.41 -31.96
CA HIS A 13 -2.59 26.81 -31.64
C HIS A 13 -1.29 27.61 -31.58
N ARG A 14 -1.30 28.78 -32.25
CA ARG A 14 -0.14 29.67 -32.30
C ARG A 14 -0.25 30.75 -31.23
N ALA A 15 0.67 30.78 -30.28
CA ALA A 15 0.68 31.76 -29.20
C ALA A 15 2.08 32.29 -28.89
N VAL A 16 2.12 33.46 -28.24
CA VAL A 16 3.35 34.09 -27.74
C VAL A 16 3.86 33.47 -26.44
N ALA A 17 3.01 32.72 -25.73
CA ALA A 17 3.32 32.03 -24.49
C ALA A 17 2.59 30.67 -24.45
N ALA A 18 3.29 29.63 -23.98
CA ALA A 18 2.74 28.28 -23.89
C ALA A 18 1.46 28.20 -23.03
N PRO A 19 1.35 28.84 -21.86
CA PRO A 19 0.13 28.80 -21.06
C PRO A 19 -1.12 29.30 -21.79
N LEU A 20 -0.99 30.30 -22.67
CA LEU A 20 -2.10 30.78 -23.50
C LEU A 20 -2.50 29.75 -24.56
N ALA A 21 -1.52 29.11 -25.21
CA ALA A 21 -1.81 28.02 -26.14
C ALA A 21 -2.45 26.83 -25.44
N LEU A 22 -1.99 26.50 -24.22
CA LEU A 22 -2.57 25.44 -23.41
C LEU A 22 -4.06 25.70 -23.14
N LEU A 23 -4.41 26.89 -22.63
CA LEU A 23 -5.79 27.28 -22.37
C LEU A 23 -6.68 27.25 -23.63
N ALA A 24 -6.12 27.66 -24.78
CA ALA A 24 -6.82 27.62 -26.06
C ALA A 24 -7.09 26.18 -26.54
N LEU A 25 -6.14 25.28 -26.32
CA LEU A 25 -6.17 23.89 -26.77
C LEU A 25 -6.93 22.95 -25.83
N LEU A 26 -7.07 23.30 -24.54
CA LEU A 26 -7.86 22.52 -23.59
C LEU A 26 -9.34 22.48 -24.01
N PRO A 27 -9.99 21.30 -23.89
CA PRO A 27 -11.43 21.20 -24.07
C PRO A 27 -12.16 22.14 -23.10
N PRO A 28 -13.30 22.74 -23.48
CA PRO A 28 -14.02 23.71 -22.64
C PRO A 28 -14.31 23.22 -21.22
N GLU A 29 -14.63 21.93 -21.06
CA GLU A 29 -14.91 21.26 -19.80
C GLU A 29 -13.67 20.99 -18.93
N GLU A 30 -12.47 21.17 -19.47
CA GLU A 30 -11.19 21.03 -18.75
C GLU A 30 -10.53 22.38 -18.45
N ARG A 31 -11.15 23.49 -18.90
CA ARG A 31 -10.63 24.83 -18.63
C ARG A 31 -10.77 25.15 -17.14
N PRO A 32 -9.79 25.86 -16.57
CA PRO A 32 -9.81 26.18 -15.15
C PRO A 32 -10.85 27.26 -14.84
N ASP A 33 -11.40 27.21 -13.63
CA ASP A 33 -12.27 28.27 -13.10
C ASP A 33 -11.47 29.49 -12.61
N GLU A 34 -10.17 29.33 -12.36
CA GLU A 34 -9.25 30.37 -11.89
C GLU A 34 -7.83 30.11 -12.40
N ILE A 35 -7.08 31.18 -12.70
CA ILE A 35 -5.70 31.12 -13.17
C ILE A 35 -4.78 31.83 -12.18
N LEU A 36 -3.78 31.10 -11.67
CA LEU A 36 -2.68 31.66 -10.89
C LEU A 36 -1.43 31.78 -11.76
N LEU A 37 -1.02 32.99 -12.08
CA LEU A 37 0.22 33.26 -12.81
C LEU A 37 1.37 33.48 -11.82
N LEU A 38 2.20 32.46 -11.64
CA LEU A 38 3.39 32.54 -10.79
C LEU A 38 4.52 33.27 -11.54
N CYS A 39 4.81 34.51 -11.15
CA CYS A 39 5.77 35.37 -11.83
C CYS A 39 6.88 35.83 -10.89
N THR A 40 8.14 35.77 -11.34
CA THR A 40 9.20 36.53 -10.68
C THR A 40 8.95 38.03 -10.87
N PRO A 41 9.52 38.91 -10.04
CA PRO A 41 9.37 40.36 -10.20
C PRO A 41 9.73 40.83 -11.62
N GLU A 42 10.78 40.28 -12.22
CA GLU A 42 11.22 40.59 -13.57
C GLU A 42 10.24 40.10 -14.63
N ALA A 43 9.71 38.88 -14.47
CA ALA A 43 8.75 38.31 -15.41
C ALA A 43 7.43 39.10 -15.41
N LYS A 44 6.97 39.53 -14.22
CA LYS A 44 5.79 40.37 -14.05
C LYS A 44 5.95 41.71 -14.75
N ALA A 45 7.08 42.39 -14.53
CA ALA A 45 7.37 43.67 -15.19
C ALA A 45 7.45 43.54 -16.72
N ALA A 46 8.08 42.47 -17.22
CA ALA A 46 8.31 42.27 -18.65
C ALA A 46 7.07 41.79 -19.44
N ASN A 47 6.07 41.21 -18.77
CA ASN A 47 4.93 40.56 -19.44
C ASN A 47 3.56 41.10 -19.01
N THR A 48 3.50 42.33 -18.47
CA THR A 48 2.25 42.96 -18.02
C THR A 48 1.15 42.94 -19.11
N ASP A 49 1.53 43.14 -20.36
CA ASP A 49 0.61 43.17 -21.50
C ASP A 49 -0.02 41.80 -21.84
N LEU A 50 0.56 40.69 -21.33
CA LEU A 50 0.02 39.35 -21.55
C LEU A 50 -1.08 38.98 -20.54
N VAL A 51 -1.11 39.64 -19.37
CA VAL A 51 -2.05 39.31 -18.28
C VAL A 51 -3.51 39.41 -18.73
N PRO A 52 -3.96 40.46 -19.46
CA PRO A 52 -5.36 40.55 -19.91
C PRO A 52 -5.81 39.36 -20.77
N ALA A 53 -4.93 38.76 -21.58
CA ALA A 53 -5.27 37.63 -22.44
C ALA A 53 -5.63 36.35 -21.66
N PHE A 54 -5.18 36.22 -20.42
CA PHE A 54 -5.60 35.12 -19.53
C PHE A 54 -7.01 35.35 -18.97
N GLY A 55 -7.39 36.61 -18.76
CA GLY A 55 -8.71 37.01 -18.28
C GLY A 55 -9.86 36.65 -19.22
N ASP A 56 -9.57 36.45 -20.51
CA ASP A 56 -10.54 35.95 -21.50
C ASP A 56 -10.95 34.48 -21.24
N TYR A 57 -10.16 33.74 -20.47
CA TYR A 57 -10.43 32.33 -20.13
C TYR A 57 -11.03 32.18 -18.73
N ALA A 58 -10.44 32.85 -17.74
CA ALA A 58 -10.88 32.77 -16.34
C ALA A 58 -10.35 33.95 -15.50
N PRO A 59 -10.95 34.23 -14.33
CA PRO A 59 -10.37 35.10 -13.32
C PRO A 59 -8.88 34.77 -13.10
N THR A 60 -8.02 35.79 -13.21
CA THR A 60 -6.56 35.62 -13.22
C THR A 60 -5.93 36.43 -12.09
N GLU A 61 -5.19 35.77 -11.20
CA GLU A 61 -4.33 36.40 -10.18
C GLU A 61 -2.85 36.29 -10.60
N VAL A 62 -2.11 37.40 -10.53
CA VAL A 62 -0.65 37.39 -10.70
C VAL A 62 0.00 37.28 -9.32
N VAL A 63 0.61 36.13 -9.06
CA VAL A 63 1.30 35.82 -7.81
C VAL A 63 2.78 36.05 -7.98
N GLU A 64 3.32 37.02 -7.25
CA GLU A 64 4.76 37.28 -7.27
C GLU A 64 5.49 36.21 -6.45
N VAL A 65 6.45 35.51 -7.08
CA VAL A 65 7.25 34.45 -6.46
C VAL A 65 8.71 34.86 -6.35
N PHE A 66 9.29 34.61 -5.19
CA PHE A 66 10.70 34.90 -4.92
C PHE A 66 11.61 33.79 -5.46
N THR A 67 12.78 34.19 -5.98
CA THR A 67 13.79 33.30 -6.56
C THR A 67 14.95 32.99 -5.59
N ASP A 68 14.87 33.47 -4.34
CA ASP A 68 15.88 33.18 -3.33
C ASP A 68 15.94 31.66 -3.04
N PRO A 69 17.08 31.01 -3.32
CA PRO A 69 17.23 29.57 -3.07
C PRO A 69 17.48 29.25 -1.57
N GLY A 70 17.61 30.27 -0.71
CA GLY A 70 17.76 30.11 0.73
C GLY A 70 16.49 29.64 1.43
N GLU A 71 16.62 29.21 2.70
CA GLU A 71 15.51 28.67 3.50
C GLU A 71 14.30 29.63 3.58
N GLN A 72 14.56 30.94 3.70
CA GLN A 72 13.51 31.96 3.75
C GLN A 72 12.76 32.07 2.43
N GLY A 73 13.46 32.09 1.30
CA GLY A 73 12.87 32.09 -0.04
C GLY A 73 12.04 30.84 -0.31
N ILE A 74 12.54 29.66 0.05
CA ILE A 74 11.81 28.39 -0.06
C ILE A 74 10.51 28.46 0.73
N ARG A 75 10.57 28.87 2.00
CA ARG A 75 9.39 28.99 2.87
C ARG A 75 8.38 29.99 2.33
N ALA A 76 8.85 31.16 1.87
CA ALA A 76 8.00 32.20 1.30
C ALA A 76 7.31 31.73 0.02
N PHE A 77 8.02 31.00 -0.86
CA PHE A 77 7.43 30.40 -2.06
C PHE A 77 6.33 29.40 -1.70
N LEU A 78 6.63 28.44 -0.83
CA LEU A 78 5.69 27.41 -0.40
C LEU A 78 4.41 28.01 0.20
N ALA A 79 4.55 28.92 1.17
CA ALA A 79 3.41 29.58 1.79
C ALA A 79 2.63 30.43 0.78
N GLY A 80 3.34 31.23 -0.02
CA GLY A 80 2.73 32.11 -1.01
C GLY A 80 1.88 31.37 -2.04
N VAL A 81 2.36 30.22 -2.53
CA VAL A 81 1.59 29.40 -3.48
C VAL A 81 0.50 28.61 -2.76
N ALA A 82 0.81 27.97 -1.63
CA ALA A 82 -0.15 27.14 -0.93
C ALA A 82 -1.38 27.93 -0.44
N ASP A 83 -1.19 29.11 0.15
CA ASP A 83 -2.29 29.92 0.73
C ASP A 83 -3.36 30.31 -0.29
N ARG A 84 -3.05 30.29 -1.59
CA ARG A 84 -3.94 30.64 -2.69
C ARG A 84 -4.68 29.46 -3.29
N ILE A 85 -4.25 28.24 -3.00
CA ILE A 85 -4.88 27.03 -3.51
C ILE A 85 -5.87 26.53 -2.45
N PRO A 86 -7.18 26.42 -2.74
CA PRO A 86 -8.15 25.88 -1.79
C PRO A 86 -7.93 24.40 -1.44
N ASP A 87 -8.44 23.98 -0.28
CA ASP A 87 -8.49 22.55 0.08
C ASP A 87 -9.36 21.79 -0.93
N GLY A 88 -8.94 20.58 -1.30
CA GLY A 88 -9.67 19.73 -2.25
C GLY A 88 -9.67 20.24 -3.70
N ALA A 89 -8.94 21.31 -4.02
CA ALA A 89 -8.87 21.86 -5.36
C ALA A 89 -8.27 20.85 -6.37
N GLU A 90 -8.68 20.99 -7.63
CA GLU A 90 -8.12 20.25 -8.75
C GLU A 90 -7.24 21.19 -9.59
N LEU A 91 -5.98 20.81 -9.84
CA LEU A 91 -4.97 21.65 -10.47
C LEU A 91 -4.56 21.13 -11.85
N THR A 92 -4.52 22.05 -12.81
CA THR A 92 -3.82 21.88 -14.09
C THR A 92 -2.59 22.77 -14.08
N LEU A 93 -1.42 22.20 -14.36
CA LEU A 93 -0.14 22.91 -14.27
C LEU A 93 0.43 23.14 -15.67
N ASP A 94 0.99 24.32 -15.92
CA ASP A 94 1.96 24.54 -17.00
C ASP A 94 3.36 24.64 -16.38
N LEU A 95 4.26 23.75 -16.81
CA LEU A 95 5.64 23.69 -16.36
C LEU A 95 6.60 24.14 -17.46
N THR A 96 6.09 24.80 -18.50
CA THR A 96 6.84 25.13 -19.71
C THR A 96 7.85 26.25 -19.45
N HIS A 97 7.43 27.29 -18.72
CA HIS A 97 8.25 28.47 -18.45
C HIS A 97 8.70 28.54 -17.00
N GLY A 98 9.80 29.25 -16.78
CA GLY A 98 10.36 29.51 -15.45
C GLY A 98 11.71 28.85 -15.22
N PHE A 99 12.36 29.24 -14.13
CA PHE A 99 13.62 28.63 -13.75
C PHE A 99 13.39 27.22 -13.20
N ARG A 100 14.28 26.27 -13.55
CA ARG A 100 14.14 24.86 -13.14
C ARG A 100 13.98 24.68 -11.63
N HIS A 101 14.66 25.49 -10.82
CA HIS A 101 14.53 25.42 -9.36
C HIS A 101 13.12 25.79 -8.87
N LEU A 102 12.42 26.71 -9.53
CA LEU A 102 11.02 27.03 -9.21
C LEU A 102 10.09 25.88 -9.56
N SER A 103 10.34 25.15 -10.64
CA SER A 103 9.59 23.92 -10.97
C SER A 103 9.75 22.87 -9.87
N PHE A 104 10.95 22.73 -9.29
CA PHE A 104 11.17 21.87 -8.13
C PHE A 104 10.42 22.35 -6.88
N LEU A 105 10.43 23.65 -6.57
CA LEU A 105 9.68 24.20 -5.44
C LEU A 105 8.17 24.06 -5.61
N LEU A 106 7.66 24.28 -6.82
CA LEU A 106 6.27 24.04 -7.17
C LEU A 106 5.94 22.57 -6.95
N TYR A 107 6.78 21.65 -7.43
CA TYR A 107 6.57 20.23 -7.19
C TYR A 107 6.53 19.85 -5.71
N THR A 108 7.46 20.37 -4.89
CA THR A 108 7.43 20.16 -3.43
C THR A 108 6.16 20.73 -2.80
N THR A 109 5.70 21.89 -3.27
CA THR A 109 4.44 22.50 -2.82
C THR A 109 3.24 21.62 -3.18
N LEU A 110 3.22 21.05 -4.39
CA LEU A 110 2.16 20.13 -4.82
C LEU A 110 2.13 18.84 -4.00
N LEU A 111 3.29 18.30 -3.62
CA LEU A 111 3.36 17.17 -2.71
C LEU A 111 2.75 17.51 -1.34
N TYR A 112 3.07 18.69 -0.79
CA TYR A 112 2.47 19.19 0.45
C TYR A 112 0.94 19.32 0.32
N LEU A 113 0.46 19.97 -0.73
CA LEU A 113 -0.96 20.20 -0.98
C LEU A 113 -1.73 18.89 -1.17
N THR A 114 -1.17 17.95 -1.94
CA THR A 114 -1.77 16.64 -2.17
C THR A 114 -1.83 15.81 -0.90
N ALA A 115 -0.80 15.91 -0.04
CA ALA A 115 -0.71 15.12 1.18
C ALA A 115 -1.57 15.66 2.33
N LEU A 116 -1.67 16.99 2.48
CA LEU A 116 -2.26 17.63 3.66
C LEU A 116 -3.55 18.39 3.40
N ARG A 117 -3.84 18.74 2.14
CA ARG A 117 -5.00 19.58 1.77
C ARG A 117 -5.88 18.93 0.71
N GLU A 118 -5.72 17.62 0.49
CA GLU A 118 -6.52 16.80 -0.44
C GLU A 118 -6.58 17.32 -1.89
N VAL A 119 -5.61 18.15 -2.28
CA VAL A 119 -5.51 18.70 -3.64
C VAL A 119 -5.21 17.58 -4.64
N ARG A 120 -5.80 17.65 -5.83
CA ARG A 120 -5.61 16.68 -6.93
C ARG A 120 -4.93 17.34 -8.11
N ILE A 121 -4.00 16.63 -8.75
CA ILE A 121 -3.38 17.08 -9.99
C ILE A 121 -4.13 16.45 -11.15
N ARG A 122 -4.89 17.26 -11.89
CA ARG A 122 -5.60 16.81 -13.09
C ARG A 122 -4.64 16.50 -14.22
N ALA A 123 -3.72 17.43 -14.47
CA ALA A 123 -2.72 17.35 -15.52
C ALA A 123 -1.52 18.27 -15.22
N ALA A 124 -0.37 17.98 -15.82
CA ALA A 124 0.80 18.84 -15.73
C ALA A 124 1.50 18.92 -17.09
N TYR A 125 1.31 20.00 -17.82
CA TYR A 125 1.78 20.13 -19.19
C TYR A 125 3.14 20.79 -19.31
N TYR A 126 3.93 20.32 -20.27
CA TYR A 126 5.21 20.92 -20.66
C TYR A 126 5.36 20.91 -22.18
N ALA A 127 5.84 22.02 -22.76
CA ALA A 127 6.18 22.13 -24.18
C ALA A 127 7.60 22.72 -24.35
N TYR A 128 8.45 22.12 -25.21
CA TYR A 128 9.84 22.56 -25.36
C TYR A 128 10.01 23.95 -26.01
N GLY A 129 9.10 24.33 -26.91
CA GLY A 129 9.06 25.67 -27.51
C GLY A 129 10.18 25.97 -28.52
N ALA A 130 10.59 25.00 -29.35
CA ALA A 130 11.59 25.23 -30.40
C ALA A 130 11.04 26.17 -31.50
N PRO A 131 11.73 27.27 -31.86
CA PRO A 131 11.31 28.12 -32.96
C PRO A 131 11.37 27.41 -34.33
N GLY A 132 10.29 27.47 -35.10
CA GLY A 132 10.23 26.90 -36.45
C GLY A 132 9.70 25.47 -36.54
N GLU A 133 9.42 24.84 -35.39
CA GLU A 133 8.78 23.53 -35.29
C GLU A 133 7.49 23.63 -34.47
N VAL A 134 6.57 22.70 -34.71
CA VAL A 134 5.39 22.52 -33.87
C VAL A 134 5.83 21.93 -32.54
N SER A 135 5.53 22.60 -31.43
CA SER A 135 5.90 22.18 -30.09
C SER A 135 4.75 21.44 -29.40
N PRO A 136 4.78 20.10 -29.29
CA PRO A 136 3.73 19.36 -28.61
C PRO A 136 3.76 19.58 -27.10
N PHE A 137 2.59 19.57 -26.47
CA PHE A 137 2.44 19.45 -25.02
C PHE A 137 2.55 17.99 -24.59
N TYR A 138 3.34 17.76 -23.55
CA TYR A 138 3.46 16.47 -22.87
C TYR A 138 2.83 16.56 -21.48
N ASP A 139 1.95 15.61 -21.13
CA ASP A 139 1.43 15.47 -19.76
C ASP A 139 2.47 14.75 -18.88
N LEU A 140 3.06 15.49 -17.96
CA LEU A 140 4.04 15.07 -16.96
C LEU A 140 3.40 14.61 -15.65
N ARG A 141 2.07 14.66 -15.50
CA ARG A 141 1.39 14.18 -14.29
C ARG A 141 1.85 12.77 -13.86
N PRO A 142 2.02 11.77 -14.76
CA PRO A 142 2.47 10.45 -14.34
C PRO A 142 3.84 10.45 -13.62
N LEU A 143 4.71 11.40 -13.96
CA LEU A 143 5.99 11.58 -13.27
C LEU A 143 5.80 12.20 -11.88
N LEU A 144 4.90 13.17 -11.75
CA LEU A 144 4.60 13.82 -10.47
C LEU A 144 3.91 12.86 -9.48
N GLU A 145 3.14 11.89 -9.97
CA GLU A 145 2.49 10.87 -9.14
C GLU A 145 3.43 9.73 -8.72
N LEU A 146 4.55 9.53 -9.41
CA LEU A 146 5.41 8.36 -9.24
C LEU A 146 5.91 8.18 -7.79
N PRO A 147 6.34 9.23 -7.07
CA PRO A 147 6.74 9.08 -5.67
C PRO A 147 5.59 8.67 -4.74
N LEU A 148 4.35 9.03 -5.09
CA LEU A 148 3.16 8.62 -4.33
C LEU A 148 2.88 7.13 -4.53
N TRP A 149 3.12 6.60 -5.73
CA TRP A 149 3.07 5.15 -6.01
C TRP A 149 4.19 4.40 -5.29
N PHE A 150 5.42 4.90 -5.32
CA PHE A 150 6.53 4.30 -4.57
C PHE A 150 6.27 4.27 -3.07
N HIS A 151 5.73 5.36 -2.51
CA HIS A 151 5.35 5.42 -1.10
C HIS A 151 4.26 4.38 -0.78
N ALA A 152 3.24 4.26 -1.63
CA ALA A 152 2.16 3.28 -1.44
C ALA A 152 2.68 1.83 -1.49
N LEU A 153 3.57 1.51 -2.43
CA LEU A 153 4.21 0.20 -2.54
C LEU A 153 5.12 -0.10 -1.35
N ARG A 154 5.91 0.87 -0.90
CA ARG A 154 6.72 0.74 0.31
C ARG A 154 5.88 0.49 1.55
N THR A 155 4.76 1.20 1.71
CA THR A 155 3.83 0.97 2.82
C THR A 155 3.30 -0.46 2.78
N PHE A 156 2.96 -0.99 1.60
CA PHE A 156 2.57 -2.38 1.47
C PHE A 156 3.70 -3.35 1.83
N ALA A 157 4.93 -3.11 1.37
CA ALA A 157 6.08 -3.95 1.72
C ALA A 157 6.39 -3.94 3.23
N GLU A 158 6.25 -2.79 3.89
CA GLU A 158 6.57 -2.63 5.32
C GLU A 158 5.43 -3.13 6.23
N THR A 159 4.17 -3.04 5.80
CA THR A 159 3.00 -3.28 6.67
C THR A 159 2.07 -4.39 6.21
N GLY A 160 2.19 -4.85 4.96
CA GLY A 160 1.23 -5.76 4.33
C GLY A 160 -0.11 -5.11 3.96
N ASN A 161 -0.25 -3.79 4.16
CA ASN A 161 -1.46 -3.04 3.86
C ASN A 161 -1.36 -2.33 2.50
N ALA A 162 -2.19 -2.75 1.56
CA ALA A 162 -2.29 -2.23 0.20
C ALA A 162 -3.35 -1.11 0.06
N ALA A 163 -3.90 -0.59 1.16
CA ALA A 163 -4.93 0.47 1.12
C ALA A 163 -4.46 1.72 0.37
N ALA A 164 -3.18 2.09 0.49
CA ALA A 164 -2.62 3.22 -0.25
C ALA A 164 -2.60 2.98 -1.77
N ILE A 165 -2.28 1.75 -2.19
CA ILE A 165 -2.30 1.33 -3.60
C ILE A 165 -3.75 1.32 -4.10
N ALA A 166 -4.67 0.76 -3.33
CA ALA A 166 -6.09 0.71 -3.66
C ALA A 166 -6.66 2.11 -3.90
N ARG A 167 -6.36 3.10 -3.04
CA ARG A 167 -6.79 4.50 -3.25
C ARG A 167 -6.26 5.10 -4.55
N ARG A 168 -5.03 4.75 -4.95
CA ARG A 168 -4.44 5.25 -6.20
C ARG A 168 -5.07 4.61 -7.43
N LEU A 169 -5.48 3.34 -7.34
CA LEU A 169 -6.22 2.66 -8.41
C LEU A 169 -7.65 3.20 -8.57
N GLU A 170 -8.20 3.86 -7.55
CA GLU A 170 -9.53 4.47 -7.56
C GLU A 170 -9.55 5.91 -8.09
N SER A 171 -8.38 6.53 -8.33
CA SER A 171 -8.32 7.93 -8.79
C SER A 171 -8.84 8.12 -10.23
N GLN A 172 -9.06 7.03 -10.98
CA GLN A 172 -9.72 7.00 -12.28
C GLN A 172 -11.02 6.17 -12.20
N PRO A 173 -12.08 6.70 -11.55
CA PRO A 173 -13.31 5.96 -11.27
C PRO A 173 -14.04 5.47 -12.53
N GLU A 174 -13.83 6.12 -13.67
CA GLU A 174 -14.31 5.69 -14.98
C GLU A 174 -13.76 4.31 -15.40
N PHE A 175 -12.64 3.89 -14.82
CA PHE A 175 -12.02 2.62 -15.12
C PHE A 175 -12.37 1.54 -14.10
N LYS A 176 -13.45 0.79 -14.39
CA LYS A 176 -13.96 -0.31 -13.56
C LYS A 176 -12.90 -1.32 -13.14
N ALA A 177 -11.89 -1.56 -13.98
CA ALA A 177 -10.78 -2.46 -13.65
C ALA A 177 -9.96 -1.95 -12.45
N GLY A 178 -9.72 -0.63 -12.35
CA GLY A 178 -9.04 -0.01 -11.21
C GLY A 178 -9.83 -0.20 -9.91
N LEU A 179 -11.14 0.05 -9.94
CA LEU A 179 -12.04 -0.16 -8.79
C LEU A 179 -12.05 -1.62 -8.31
N GLN A 180 -12.09 -2.58 -9.24
CA GLN A 180 -12.06 -4.00 -8.92
C GLN A 180 -10.74 -4.40 -8.26
N LEU A 181 -9.60 -3.95 -8.81
CA LEU A 181 -8.28 -4.19 -8.23
C LEU A 181 -8.16 -3.59 -6.83
N ALA A 182 -8.65 -2.36 -6.64
CA ALA A 182 -8.65 -1.69 -5.34
C ALA A 182 -9.44 -2.49 -4.30
N SER A 183 -10.64 -2.97 -4.65
CA SER A 183 -11.45 -3.85 -3.80
C SER A 183 -10.72 -5.16 -3.46
N ASP A 184 -10.10 -5.82 -4.44
CA ASP A 184 -9.39 -7.07 -4.21
C ASP A 184 -8.16 -6.88 -3.30
N LEU A 185 -7.38 -5.81 -3.50
CA LEU A 185 -6.26 -5.45 -2.65
C LEU A 185 -6.68 -5.14 -1.21
N ARG A 186 -7.81 -4.44 -1.01
CA ARG A 186 -8.36 -4.19 0.34
C ARG A 186 -8.71 -5.50 1.04
N ARG A 187 -9.33 -6.45 0.34
CA ARG A 187 -9.68 -7.76 0.90
C ARG A 187 -8.44 -8.60 1.22
N ILE A 188 -7.41 -8.52 0.38
CA ILE A 188 -6.10 -9.14 0.64
C ILE A 188 -5.49 -8.56 1.92
N SER A 189 -5.44 -7.22 2.05
CA SER A 189 -4.92 -6.56 3.25
C SER A 189 -5.73 -6.88 4.50
N GLN A 190 -7.06 -6.94 4.40
CA GLN A 190 -7.91 -7.34 5.52
C GLN A 190 -7.58 -8.76 5.99
N ALA A 191 -7.42 -9.71 5.06
CA ALA A 191 -7.07 -11.09 5.39
C ALA A 191 -5.68 -11.18 6.04
N TYR A 192 -4.70 -10.44 5.51
CA TYR A 192 -3.35 -10.37 6.06
C TYR A 192 -3.35 -9.80 7.49
N LEU A 193 -3.87 -8.59 7.68
CA LEU A 193 -3.87 -7.88 8.97
C LEU A 193 -4.66 -8.62 10.06
N SER A 194 -5.70 -9.34 9.64
CA SER A 194 -6.53 -10.16 10.54
C SER A 194 -5.96 -11.55 10.83
N ALA A 195 -4.77 -11.88 10.30
CA ALA A 195 -4.15 -13.19 10.43
C ALA A 195 -5.07 -14.34 9.98
N LEU A 196 -5.71 -14.18 8.81
CA LEU A 196 -6.58 -15.17 8.18
C LEU A 196 -5.82 -15.90 7.06
N PRO A 197 -5.05 -16.97 7.38
CA PRO A 197 -4.07 -17.56 6.46
C PRO A 197 -4.68 -18.17 5.21
N LEU A 198 -5.86 -18.77 5.32
CA LEU A 198 -6.56 -19.41 4.21
C LEU A 198 -7.12 -18.34 3.27
N GLU A 199 -7.81 -17.34 3.81
CA GLU A 199 -8.36 -16.22 3.05
C GLU A 199 -7.26 -15.44 2.36
N TYR A 200 -6.15 -15.18 3.05
CA TYR A 200 -5.00 -14.48 2.48
C TYR A 200 -4.40 -15.29 1.32
N GLY A 201 -4.16 -16.59 1.53
CA GLY A 201 -3.62 -17.45 0.48
C GLY A 201 -4.56 -17.59 -0.72
N TYR A 202 -5.85 -17.78 -0.49
CA TYR A 202 -6.88 -17.88 -1.53
C TYR A 202 -6.97 -16.59 -2.35
N ARG A 203 -7.05 -15.44 -1.67
CA ARG A 203 -7.17 -14.13 -2.35
C ARG A 203 -5.90 -13.76 -3.11
N SER A 204 -4.73 -14.03 -2.54
CA SER A 204 -3.45 -13.86 -3.23
C SER A 204 -3.39 -14.70 -4.50
N ARG A 205 -3.71 -16.00 -4.41
CA ARG A 205 -3.76 -16.89 -5.58
C ARG A 205 -4.72 -16.39 -6.64
N ARG A 206 -5.96 -16.03 -6.25
CA ARG A 206 -6.97 -15.52 -7.17
C ARG A 206 -6.53 -14.21 -7.85
N PHE A 207 -5.87 -13.31 -7.12
CA PHE A 207 -5.36 -12.07 -7.67
C PHE A 207 -4.25 -12.32 -8.71
N LEU A 208 -3.32 -13.22 -8.40
CA LEU A 208 -2.24 -13.59 -9.32
C LEU A 208 -2.79 -14.20 -10.63
N GLU A 209 -3.79 -15.08 -10.53
CA GLU A 209 -4.37 -15.75 -11.71
C GLU A 209 -5.32 -14.85 -12.52
N GLN A 210 -6.11 -13.99 -11.87
CA GLN A 210 -7.21 -13.27 -12.53
C GLN A 210 -6.91 -11.79 -12.78
N GLN A 211 -6.02 -11.17 -11.99
CA GLN A 211 -5.90 -9.72 -11.94
C GLN A 211 -4.54 -9.17 -12.38
N GLN A 212 -3.49 -10.00 -12.49
CA GLN A 212 -2.14 -9.52 -12.82
C GLN A 212 -2.06 -8.78 -14.17
N ALA A 213 -2.72 -9.31 -15.22
CA ALA A 213 -2.79 -8.65 -16.52
C ALA A 213 -3.60 -7.34 -16.47
N SER A 214 -4.67 -7.32 -15.66
CA SER A 214 -5.48 -6.13 -15.42
C SER A 214 -4.67 -5.03 -14.73
N LEU A 215 -3.90 -5.40 -13.70
CA LEU A 215 -3.02 -4.49 -12.97
C LEU A 215 -2.01 -3.83 -13.89
N ARG A 216 -1.27 -4.61 -14.69
CA ARG A 216 -0.30 -4.06 -15.66
C ARG A 216 -0.97 -3.11 -16.65
N ARG A 217 -2.16 -3.46 -17.14
CA ARG A 217 -2.93 -2.60 -18.06
C ARG A 217 -3.33 -1.28 -17.40
N VAL A 218 -3.79 -1.31 -16.15
CA VAL A 218 -4.16 -0.12 -15.38
C VAL A 218 -2.93 0.78 -15.19
N LEU A 219 -1.82 0.24 -14.68
CA LEU A 219 -0.60 1.02 -14.44
C LEU A 219 -0.06 1.66 -15.73
N ARG A 220 -0.08 0.94 -16.87
CA ARG A 220 0.30 1.48 -18.18
C ARG A 220 -0.67 2.57 -18.65
N ARG A 221 -1.97 2.41 -18.41
CA ARG A 221 -2.98 3.44 -18.74
C ARG A 221 -2.81 4.70 -17.92
N HIS A 222 -2.37 4.60 -16.66
CA HIS A 222 -1.95 5.75 -15.86
C HIS A 222 -0.69 6.44 -16.41
N GLY A 223 -0.05 5.92 -17.45
CA GLY A 223 1.17 6.48 -18.03
C GLY A 223 2.38 6.34 -17.12
N LEU A 224 2.31 5.48 -16.09
CA LEU A 224 3.39 5.34 -15.12
C LEU A 224 4.63 4.73 -15.79
N PRO A 225 5.80 5.35 -15.64
CA PRO A 225 7.05 4.68 -15.99
C PRO A 225 7.22 3.45 -15.08
N LEU A 226 7.92 2.44 -15.60
CA LEU A 226 8.25 1.21 -14.85
C LEU A 226 7.00 0.43 -14.38
N ALA A 227 5.89 0.50 -15.14
CA ALA A 227 4.63 -0.14 -14.76
C ALA A 227 4.75 -1.66 -14.50
N ASP A 228 5.65 -2.35 -15.22
CA ASP A 228 5.84 -3.79 -15.06
C ASP A 228 6.60 -4.12 -13.78
N GLU A 229 7.61 -3.33 -13.42
CA GLU A 229 8.36 -3.41 -12.17
C GLU A 229 7.45 -3.11 -10.96
N LEU A 230 6.59 -2.09 -11.08
CA LEU A 230 5.61 -1.76 -10.03
C LEU A 230 4.59 -2.88 -9.83
N ALA A 231 4.15 -3.51 -10.92
CA ALA A 231 3.28 -4.68 -10.84
C ALA A 231 3.98 -5.86 -10.17
N ALA A 232 5.23 -6.14 -10.54
CA ALA A 232 6.03 -7.23 -9.98
C ALA A 232 6.25 -7.04 -8.46
N PHE A 233 6.60 -5.83 -8.04
CA PHE A 233 6.78 -5.48 -6.63
C PHE A 233 5.54 -5.74 -5.77
N LEU A 234 4.33 -5.61 -6.35
CA LEU A 234 3.09 -5.95 -5.68
C LEU A 234 2.81 -7.46 -5.68
N THR A 235 3.12 -8.17 -6.78
CA THR A 235 2.74 -9.58 -6.94
C THR A 235 3.70 -10.56 -6.26
N GLU A 236 5.00 -10.28 -6.23
CA GLU A 236 6.00 -11.18 -5.62
C GLU A 236 5.70 -11.51 -4.14
N PRO A 237 5.35 -10.54 -3.27
CA PRO A 237 4.95 -10.86 -1.89
C PRO A 237 3.69 -11.71 -1.80
N LEU A 238 2.75 -11.58 -2.75
CA LEU A 238 1.51 -12.37 -2.77
C LEU A 238 1.79 -13.83 -3.13
N GLU A 239 2.73 -14.09 -4.05
CA GLU A 239 3.13 -15.44 -4.48
C GLU A 239 3.63 -16.29 -3.31
N ARG A 240 4.45 -15.70 -2.42
CA ARG A 240 5.03 -16.38 -1.25
C ARG A 240 3.99 -17.04 -0.34
N PHE A 241 2.79 -16.45 -0.27
CA PHE A 241 1.72 -16.86 0.65
C PHE A 241 0.47 -17.35 -0.05
N ALA A 242 0.42 -17.33 -1.39
CA ALA A 242 -0.68 -17.83 -2.17
C ALA A 242 -0.91 -19.33 -1.91
N LEU A 243 -2.17 -19.77 -1.96
CA LEU A 243 -2.47 -21.20 -2.02
C LEU A 243 -1.85 -21.82 -3.29
N PRO A 244 -1.64 -23.15 -3.35
CA PRO A 244 -1.15 -23.82 -4.54
C PRO A 244 -2.00 -23.53 -5.79
N ALA A 245 -1.38 -23.64 -6.97
CA ALA A 245 -2.09 -23.48 -8.24
C ALA A 245 -3.19 -24.53 -8.35
N GLY A 246 -4.37 -24.15 -8.85
CA GLY A 246 -5.52 -25.04 -8.95
C GLY A 246 -6.25 -25.34 -7.64
N ALA A 247 -5.78 -24.85 -6.48
CA ALA A 247 -6.50 -24.94 -5.21
C ALA A 247 -7.66 -23.93 -5.09
N VAL A 248 -7.78 -23.00 -6.04
CA VAL A 248 -8.89 -22.03 -6.13
C VAL A 248 -10.03 -22.69 -6.88
N ASP A 249 -10.84 -23.46 -6.15
CA ASP A 249 -12.20 -23.68 -6.60
C ASP A 249 -12.95 -22.33 -6.50
N THR A 250 -13.70 -21.98 -7.54
CA THR A 250 -14.57 -20.80 -7.55
C THR A 250 -15.85 -21.03 -6.74
N SER A 251 -16.06 -22.25 -6.23
CA SER A 251 -17.19 -22.58 -5.37
C SER A 251 -17.17 -21.83 -4.04
N GLU A 252 -18.36 -21.65 -3.46
CA GLU A 252 -18.54 -21.05 -2.13
C GLU A 252 -17.85 -21.85 -1.01
N ASN A 253 -17.47 -23.11 -1.26
CA ASN A 253 -16.89 -24.01 -0.28
C ASN A 253 -15.40 -24.33 -0.55
N TRP A 254 -14.66 -23.43 -1.19
CA TRP A 254 -13.24 -23.61 -1.54
C TRP A 254 -12.35 -24.06 -0.36
N LYS A 255 -12.71 -23.74 0.89
CA LYS A 255 -11.98 -24.17 2.09
C LYS A 255 -11.97 -25.69 2.27
N ALA A 256 -13.03 -26.38 1.86
CA ALA A 256 -13.11 -27.83 1.97
C ALA A 256 -12.09 -28.56 1.08
N ALA A 257 -11.57 -27.88 0.05
CA ALA A 257 -10.52 -28.40 -0.81
C ALA A 257 -9.11 -28.21 -0.21
N VAL A 258 -8.96 -27.47 0.89
CA VAL A 258 -7.66 -27.22 1.53
C VAL A 258 -7.37 -28.31 2.55
N VAL A 259 -6.43 -29.18 2.22
CA VAL A 259 -5.90 -30.22 3.10
C VAL A 259 -4.84 -29.61 4.03
N CYS A 260 -4.84 -30.01 5.30
CA CYS A 260 -3.73 -29.69 6.19
C CYS A 260 -2.61 -30.71 5.96
N ASP A 261 -1.62 -30.31 5.17
CA ASP A 261 -0.36 -31.02 5.00
C ASP A 261 0.82 -30.16 5.51
N GLU A 262 2.03 -30.70 5.41
CA GLU A 262 3.24 -29.97 5.78
C GLU A 262 3.44 -28.69 4.95
N ALA A 263 3.12 -28.72 3.67
CA ALA A 263 3.29 -27.57 2.78
C ALA A 263 2.38 -26.40 3.18
N GLU A 264 1.14 -26.70 3.58
CA GLU A 264 0.18 -25.72 4.08
C GLU A 264 0.61 -25.19 5.45
N LEU A 265 1.03 -26.05 6.38
CA LEU A 265 1.59 -25.61 7.67
C LEU A 265 2.83 -24.72 7.46
N ASP A 266 3.69 -25.05 6.50
CA ASP A 266 4.86 -24.25 6.14
C ASP A 266 4.51 -22.88 5.59
N ARG A 267 3.49 -22.81 4.74
CA ARG A 267 2.99 -21.55 4.20
C ARG A 267 2.47 -20.65 5.32
N GLN A 268 1.70 -21.20 6.25
CA GLN A 268 1.21 -20.46 7.41
C GLN A 268 2.34 -20.07 8.36
N ALA A 269 3.35 -20.92 8.53
CA ALA A 269 4.51 -20.63 9.37
C ALA A 269 5.33 -19.44 8.83
N ARG A 270 5.53 -19.36 7.51
CA ARG A 270 6.14 -18.17 6.88
C ARG A 270 5.31 -16.91 7.10
N LEU A 271 3.98 -17.02 7.14
CA LEU A 271 3.10 -15.88 7.41
C LEU A 271 3.20 -15.42 8.88
N ILE A 272 3.33 -16.36 9.84
CA ILE A 272 3.58 -16.03 11.25
C ILE A 272 4.87 -15.21 11.39
N ASP A 273 5.95 -15.63 10.74
CA ASP A 273 7.22 -14.89 10.77
C ASP A 273 7.07 -13.50 10.16
N ASP A 274 6.44 -13.41 8.98
CA ASP A 274 6.24 -12.13 8.30
C ASP A 274 5.40 -11.16 9.14
N LEU A 275 4.37 -11.65 9.84
CA LEU A 275 3.60 -10.84 10.79
C LEU A 275 4.44 -10.37 11.98
N PHE A 276 5.32 -11.22 12.52
CA PHE A 276 6.25 -10.80 13.59
C PHE A 276 7.26 -9.76 13.10
N ASP A 277 7.79 -9.92 11.90
CA ASP A 277 8.81 -9.06 11.31
C ASP A 277 8.24 -7.68 10.97
N ARG A 278 6.97 -7.61 10.57
CA ARG A 278 6.25 -6.36 10.30
C ARG A 278 5.57 -5.76 11.53
N GLY A 279 5.84 -6.29 12.73
CA GLY A 279 5.35 -5.74 14.00
C GLY A 279 3.88 -6.06 14.33
N HIS A 280 3.21 -6.91 13.54
CA HIS A 280 1.83 -7.39 13.77
C HIS A 280 1.78 -8.48 14.85
N THR A 281 2.36 -8.19 16.01
CA THR A 281 2.62 -9.17 17.09
C THR A 281 1.34 -9.86 17.58
N ALA A 282 0.26 -9.11 17.79
CA ALA A 282 -1.00 -9.69 18.25
C ALA A 282 -1.58 -10.68 17.23
N SER A 283 -1.55 -10.32 15.94
CA SER A 283 -1.99 -11.19 14.84
C SER A 283 -1.09 -12.41 14.69
N ALA A 284 0.23 -12.25 14.79
CA ALA A 284 1.20 -13.35 14.76
C ALA A 284 0.96 -14.37 15.89
N ILE A 285 0.75 -13.89 17.13
CA ILE A 285 0.47 -14.75 18.29
C ILE A 285 -0.85 -15.49 18.14
N ARG A 286 -1.89 -14.83 17.63
CA ARG A 286 -3.19 -15.47 17.36
C ARG A 286 -3.06 -16.55 16.29
N LEU A 287 -2.36 -16.27 15.20
CA LEU A 287 -2.12 -17.26 14.15
C LEU A 287 -1.28 -18.42 14.67
N LEU A 288 -0.19 -18.16 15.38
CA LEU A 288 0.66 -19.18 15.98
C LEU A 288 -0.12 -20.12 16.90
N ASN A 289 -1.07 -19.58 17.67
CA ASN A 289 -1.95 -20.42 18.50
C ASN A 289 -2.78 -21.39 17.66
N GLU A 290 -3.48 -20.91 16.62
CA GLU A 290 -4.29 -21.75 15.74
C GLU A 290 -3.46 -22.68 14.86
N TRP A 291 -2.21 -22.30 14.58
CA TRP A 291 -1.24 -23.09 13.85
C TRP A 291 -0.82 -24.32 14.65
N ILE A 292 -0.48 -24.17 15.94
CA ILE A 292 -0.11 -25.30 16.81
C ILE A 292 -1.27 -26.31 16.91
N VAL A 293 -2.52 -25.82 16.95
CA VAL A 293 -3.71 -26.69 16.92
C VAL A 293 -3.83 -27.45 15.59
N SER A 294 -3.53 -26.80 14.47
CA SER A 294 -3.56 -27.43 13.14
C SER A 294 -2.45 -28.47 13.00
N TRP A 295 -1.25 -28.17 13.50
CA TRP A 295 -0.16 -29.14 13.59
C TRP A 295 -0.55 -30.35 14.45
N ALA A 296 -1.14 -30.15 15.63
CA ALA A 296 -1.58 -31.25 16.48
C ALA A 296 -2.67 -32.10 15.80
N ALA A 297 -3.57 -31.49 15.02
CA ALA A 297 -4.55 -32.22 14.21
C ALA A 297 -3.87 -33.09 13.14
N LEU A 298 -2.85 -32.56 12.44
CA LEU A 298 -2.04 -33.31 11.48
C LEU A 298 -1.37 -34.54 12.13
N GLN A 299 -0.77 -34.38 13.31
CA GLN A 299 -0.14 -35.48 14.05
C GLN A 299 -1.12 -36.60 14.43
N THR A 300 -2.42 -36.32 14.46
CA THR A 300 -3.48 -37.31 14.73
C THR A 300 -4.13 -37.90 13.46
N GLY A 301 -3.60 -37.59 12.28
CA GLY A 301 -4.12 -38.10 11.00
C GLY A 301 -5.43 -37.46 10.53
N GLU A 302 -5.78 -36.27 11.04
CA GLU A 302 -7.06 -35.58 10.76
C GLU A 302 -6.92 -34.50 9.67
N SER A 303 -6.03 -34.71 8.70
CA SER A 303 -5.65 -33.72 7.66
C SER A 303 -6.82 -33.16 6.86
N ASP A 304 -7.83 -33.97 6.54
CA ASP A 304 -9.00 -33.56 5.73
C ASP A 304 -10.11 -32.91 6.58
N ARG A 305 -10.06 -33.11 7.90
CA ARG A 305 -11.07 -32.63 8.85
C ARG A 305 -10.53 -31.57 9.80
N TRP A 306 -9.33 -31.05 9.54
CA TRP A 306 -8.63 -30.10 10.40
C TRP A 306 -9.38 -28.77 10.64
N LEU A 307 -10.38 -28.46 9.81
CA LEU A 307 -11.29 -27.32 9.96
C LEU A 307 -12.53 -27.63 10.82
N ASP A 308 -12.79 -28.89 11.18
CA ASP A 308 -13.87 -29.27 12.09
C ASP A 308 -13.58 -28.73 13.49
N PHE A 309 -14.23 -27.60 13.80
CA PHE A 309 -14.05 -26.91 15.06
C PHE A 309 -14.48 -27.75 16.27
N ARG A 310 -15.60 -28.47 16.17
CA ARG A 310 -16.21 -29.17 17.31
C ARG A 310 -15.52 -30.49 17.59
N GLY A 311 -15.16 -31.23 16.54
CA GLY A 311 -14.56 -32.57 16.64
C GLY A 311 -13.04 -32.54 16.73
N VAL A 312 -12.38 -32.05 15.68
CA VAL A 312 -10.92 -32.16 15.51
C VAL A 312 -10.20 -31.06 16.29
N ARG A 313 -10.46 -29.78 15.98
CA ARG A 313 -9.71 -28.66 16.57
C ARG A 313 -9.84 -28.59 18.09
N ARG A 314 -11.06 -28.74 18.62
CA ARG A 314 -11.30 -28.74 20.07
C ARG A 314 -10.64 -29.92 20.79
N ARG A 315 -10.49 -31.07 20.14
CA ARG A 315 -9.79 -32.23 20.70
C ARG A 315 -8.28 -31.98 20.73
N ALA A 316 -7.71 -31.53 19.61
CA ALA A 316 -6.29 -31.16 19.52
C ALA A 316 -5.91 -30.08 20.56
N ALA A 317 -6.70 -29.00 20.67
CA ALA A 317 -6.48 -27.96 21.68
C ALA A 317 -6.53 -28.51 23.12
N ARG A 318 -7.48 -29.40 23.43
CA ARG A 318 -7.58 -30.04 24.75
C ARG A 318 -6.38 -30.93 25.07
N GLN A 319 -5.85 -31.65 24.09
CA GLN A 319 -4.64 -32.45 24.26
C GLN A 319 -3.42 -31.56 24.57
N LEU A 320 -3.30 -30.42 23.86
CA LEU A 320 -2.26 -29.42 24.13
C LEU A 320 -2.40 -28.79 25.53
N ASP A 321 -3.63 -28.45 25.94
CA ASP A 321 -3.90 -27.94 27.29
C ASP A 321 -3.55 -28.97 28.37
N HIS A 322 -3.87 -30.26 28.15
CA HIS A 322 -3.50 -31.33 29.06
C HIS A 322 -1.97 -31.48 29.17
N LEU A 323 -1.27 -31.47 28.03
CA LEU A 323 0.20 -31.54 27.98
C LEU A 323 0.84 -30.36 28.73
N ALA A 324 0.35 -29.14 28.54
CA ALA A 324 0.81 -27.97 29.28
C ALA A 324 0.52 -28.08 30.79
N GLY A 325 -0.64 -28.64 31.16
CA GLY A 325 -0.98 -28.95 32.55
C GLY A 325 0.03 -29.90 33.19
N LEU A 326 0.32 -31.04 32.53
CA LEU A 326 1.31 -32.03 32.99
C LEU A 326 2.70 -31.41 33.21
N ALA A 327 3.15 -30.54 32.30
CA ALA A 327 4.45 -29.87 32.41
C ALA A 327 4.57 -28.93 33.63
N THR A 328 3.44 -28.48 34.19
CA THR A 328 3.39 -27.61 35.38
C THR A 328 3.08 -28.34 36.68
N ALA A 329 2.53 -29.56 36.60
CA ALA A 329 2.14 -30.37 37.74
C ALA A 329 3.38 -30.98 38.44
N ARG A 330 4.05 -30.20 39.28
CA ARG A 330 5.12 -30.71 40.17
C ARG A 330 4.53 -31.13 41.51
N GLY A 331 4.84 -32.35 41.96
CA GLY A 331 4.57 -32.82 43.33
C GLY A 331 3.22 -33.50 43.58
N GLY A 332 2.50 -33.91 42.53
CA GLY A 332 1.30 -34.75 42.67
C GLY A 332 1.65 -36.25 42.84
N PRO A 333 0.70 -37.09 43.29
CA PRO A 333 0.91 -38.54 43.46
C PRO A 333 1.16 -39.29 42.14
N PHE A 334 0.86 -38.66 41.01
CA PHE A 334 1.14 -39.17 39.66
C PHE A 334 1.96 -38.12 38.91
N THR A 335 3.28 -38.30 38.85
CA THR A 335 4.17 -37.52 37.98
C THR A 335 4.39 -38.28 36.68
N VAL A 336 3.99 -37.67 35.56
CA VAL A 336 4.33 -38.17 34.22
C VAL A 336 5.62 -37.48 33.79
N GLU A 337 6.66 -38.26 33.47
CA GLU A 337 7.86 -37.71 32.86
C GLU A 337 7.56 -37.36 31.39
N LEU A 338 7.78 -36.11 31.03
CA LEU A 338 7.68 -35.64 29.66
C LEU A 338 9.07 -35.68 29.01
N ASP A 339 9.13 -36.13 27.76
CA ASP A 339 10.35 -36.01 26.98
C ASP A 339 10.67 -34.54 26.65
N GLU A 340 11.85 -34.31 26.09
CA GLU A 340 12.33 -32.95 25.80
C GLU A 340 11.43 -32.21 24.78
N GLN A 341 10.88 -32.92 23.79
CA GLN A 341 10.02 -32.35 22.75
C GLN A 341 8.65 -31.98 23.34
N GLN A 342 8.08 -32.88 24.13
CA GLN A 342 6.84 -32.67 24.88
C GLN A 342 6.96 -31.48 25.82
N GLN A 343 8.07 -31.37 26.55
CA GLN A 343 8.34 -30.24 27.44
C GLN A 343 8.48 -28.92 26.68
N ARG A 344 9.13 -28.92 25.52
CA ARG A 344 9.24 -27.74 24.63
C ARG A 344 7.88 -27.30 24.11
N LEU A 345 7.11 -28.22 23.54
CA LEU A 345 5.76 -27.97 23.03
C LEU A 345 4.82 -27.45 24.12
N ALA A 346 4.82 -28.09 25.29
CA ALA A 346 4.07 -27.64 26.46
C ALA A 346 4.39 -26.19 26.84
N THR A 347 5.69 -25.86 26.87
CA THR A 347 6.18 -24.52 27.20
C THR A 347 5.78 -23.49 26.14
N LEU A 348 5.90 -23.83 24.86
CA LEU A 348 5.50 -22.96 23.75
C LEU A 348 3.99 -22.70 23.79
N TRP A 349 3.18 -23.76 23.88
CA TRP A 349 1.71 -23.68 23.94
C TRP A 349 1.23 -22.80 25.09
N ALA A 350 1.73 -23.05 26.31
CA ALA A 350 1.35 -22.28 27.50
C ALA A 350 1.64 -20.78 27.32
N ARG A 351 2.82 -20.42 26.80
CA ARG A 351 3.22 -19.02 26.60
C ARG A 351 2.43 -18.33 25.49
N VAL A 352 2.18 -19.04 24.39
CA VAL A 352 1.35 -18.52 23.29
C VAL A 352 -0.08 -18.28 23.78
N CYS A 353 -0.67 -19.21 24.53
CA CYS A 353 -2.00 -19.06 25.13
C CYS A 353 -2.06 -17.87 26.10
N GLU A 354 -1.07 -17.72 26.98
CA GLU A 354 -0.96 -16.57 27.89
C GLU A 354 -0.94 -15.25 27.11
N MET A 355 -0.12 -15.18 26.07
CA MET A 355 0.06 -13.97 25.29
C MET A 355 -1.15 -13.66 24.42
N ARG A 356 -1.78 -14.67 23.81
CA ARG A 356 -3.04 -14.55 23.08
C ARG A 356 -4.13 -13.98 23.98
N ASN A 357 -4.31 -14.54 25.19
CA ASN A 357 -5.31 -14.06 26.14
C ASN A 357 -5.05 -12.62 26.55
N THR A 358 -3.79 -12.28 26.83
CA THR A 358 -3.38 -10.90 27.13
C THR A 358 -3.83 -9.93 26.04
N TYR A 359 -3.57 -10.23 24.75
CA TYR A 359 -4.00 -9.39 23.65
C TYR A 359 -5.53 -9.39 23.45
N ALA A 360 -6.20 -10.52 23.67
CA ALA A 360 -7.66 -10.65 23.57
C ALA A 360 -8.40 -9.83 24.64
N HIS A 361 -7.78 -9.60 25.80
CA HIS A 361 -8.32 -8.72 26.84
C HIS A 361 -7.99 -7.25 26.64
N HIS A 362 -7.37 -6.86 25.50
CA HIS A 362 -7.10 -5.46 25.15
C HIS A 362 -6.36 -4.65 26.24
N GLY A 363 -5.47 -5.31 26.99
CA GLY A 363 -4.73 -4.66 28.08
C GLY A 363 -5.49 -4.51 29.39
N MET A 364 -6.72 -5.04 29.50
CA MET A 364 -7.53 -5.05 30.73
C MET A 364 -7.03 -6.10 31.74
N GLN A 365 -5.77 -5.99 32.14
CA GLN A 365 -5.11 -6.82 33.16
C GLN A 365 -4.22 -5.93 34.04
N GLY A 366 -3.92 -6.37 35.27
CA GLY A 366 -3.14 -5.57 36.22
C GLY A 366 -1.66 -5.36 35.88
N LYS A 367 -1.17 -5.89 34.75
CA LYS A 367 0.23 -5.75 34.30
C LYS A 367 0.26 -5.07 32.93
N ASP A 368 1.25 -4.22 32.70
CA ASP A 368 1.47 -3.62 31.39
C ASP A 368 1.76 -4.72 30.35
N THR A 369 1.01 -4.67 29.26
CA THR A 369 1.14 -5.61 28.16
C THR A 369 2.39 -5.32 27.31
N LEU A 370 2.82 -4.06 27.21
CA LEU A 370 3.99 -3.65 26.44
C LEU A 370 5.30 -4.05 27.13
N GLU A 371 5.33 -4.11 28.47
CA GLU A 371 6.48 -4.62 29.23
C GLU A 371 6.74 -6.13 29.02
N ARG A 372 5.79 -6.84 28.41
CA ARG A 372 5.93 -8.28 28.09
C ARG A 372 6.77 -8.55 26.84
N HIS A 373 7.50 -7.56 26.30
CA HIS A 373 8.39 -7.74 25.15
C HIS A 373 9.40 -8.89 25.32
N ARG A 374 9.82 -9.20 26.55
CA ARG A 374 10.75 -10.32 26.84
C ARG A 374 10.06 -11.67 26.62
N LEU A 375 8.77 -11.76 26.95
CA LEU A 375 7.97 -12.97 26.70
C LEU A 375 7.77 -13.17 25.20
N ILE A 376 7.47 -12.10 24.44
CA ILE A 376 7.34 -12.15 22.98
C ILE A 376 8.64 -12.64 22.34
N ARG A 377 9.80 -12.08 22.73
CA ARG A 377 11.11 -12.57 22.26
C ARG A 377 11.30 -14.06 22.55
N ARG A 378 11.03 -14.50 23.77
CA ARG A 378 11.11 -15.92 24.13
C ARG A 378 10.14 -16.81 23.34
N ILE A 379 8.94 -16.32 23.01
CA ILE A 379 7.99 -17.05 22.16
C ILE A 379 8.58 -17.21 20.76
N ARG A 380 9.14 -16.14 20.17
CA ARG A 380 9.84 -16.21 18.88
C ARG A 380 11.01 -17.20 18.92
N ASP A 381 11.84 -17.16 19.96
CA ASP A 381 12.98 -18.09 20.10
C ASP A 381 12.54 -19.55 20.25
N LEU A 382 11.44 -19.81 20.95
CA LEU A 382 10.87 -21.15 21.07
C LEU A 382 10.27 -21.60 19.73
N TRP A 383 9.56 -20.71 19.05
CA TRP A 383 8.96 -20.95 17.74
C TRP A 383 10.00 -21.28 16.66
N HIS A 384 11.07 -20.48 16.56
CA HIS A 384 12.14 -20.71 15.59
C HIS A 384 12.84 -22.05 15.83
N ARG A 385 13.20 -22.35 17.09
CA ARG A 385 13.82 -23.65 17.44
C ARG A 385 12.91 -24.82 17.11
N TRP A 386 11.64 -24.72 17.47
CA TRP A 386 10.64 -25.76 17.20
C TRP A 386 10.50 -26.02 15.69
N ARG A 387 10.56 -24.96 14.87
CA ARG A 387 10.53 -25.09 13.40
C ARG A 387 11.79 -25.68 12.77
N GLU A 388 12.97 -25.34 13.29
CA GLU A 388 14.25 -25.75 12.72
C GLU A 388 14.65 -27.19 13.12
N GLN A 389 14.25 -27.65 14.29
CA GLN A 389 14.79 -28.88 14.89
C GLN A 389 13.79 -30.02 15.00
N GLU A 390 12.48 -29.77 14.90
CA GLU A 390 11.46 -30.74 15.32
C GLU A 390 10.28 -30.90 14.36
N ARG A 391 10.43 -30.60 13.07
CA ARG A 391 9.45 -31.07 12.08
C ARG A 391 9.62 -32.58 11.94
N PRO A 392 8.72 -33.41 12.49
CA PRO A 392 8.76 -34.83 12.18
C PRO A 392 8.36 -34.94 10.71
N SER A 393 9.19 -35.63 9.93
CA SER A 393 8.82 -36.19 8.63
C SER A 393 7.64 -37.14 8.71
#